data_AF-A0A7V0Q5N5-F1
#
_entry.id   AF-A0A7V0Q5N5-F1
#
_cell.length_a   1.000
_cell.length_b   1.000
_cell.length_c   1.000
_cell.angle_alpha   90.00
_cell.angle_beta   90.00
_cell.angle_gamma   90.00
#
_symmetry.space_group_name_H-M   'P 1'
#
loop_
_entity.id
_entity.type
_entity.pdbx_description
1 polymer ?
#
loop_
_entity_poly.entity_id
_entity_poly.type
_entity_poly.pdbx_seq_one_letter_code
_entity_poly.pdbx_strand_id
1 'polypeptide(L)'
;MNGRLFPFGFIKFLTGLKKIDGLRLLALGIKKGYRRKGADSLLYYHMMKDAIAMNRFRYCEVSWLLEDNYLIIRATKFMGGKQYKTYRVYQKSLID
;
A
#
# COMPACT_ATOMS: atom_id res chain seq x y z
N MET A 1 -10.14 -13.23 19.17
CA MET A 1 -9.10 -14.22 19.52
C MET A 1 -8.41 -13.88 20.82
N ASN A 2 -8.42 -12.61 21.31
CA ASN A 2 -7.77 -12.21 22.56
C ASN A 2 -6.33 -12.76 22.67
N GLY A 3 -5.59 -12.75 21.56
CA GLY A 3 -4.23 -13.28 21.47
C GLY A 3 -4.09 -14.81 21.32
N ARG A 4 -5.16 -15.61 21.42
CA ARG A 4 -5.08 -17.08 21.36
C ARG A 4 -5.64 -17.65 20.05
N LEU A 5 -4.89 -18.57 19.44
CA LEU A 5 -5.25 -19.30 18.21
C LEU A 5 -6.05 -20.57 18.50
N PHE A 6 -5.81 -21.23 19.62
CA PHE A 6 -6.44 -22.51 19.96
C PHE A 6 -7.38 -22.42 21.16
N PRO A 7 -8.38 -23.31 21.26
CA PRO A 7 -8.71 -24.34 20.28
C PRO A 7 -9.46 -23.81 19.05
N PHE A 8 -10.22 -22.70 19.13
CA PHE A 8 -11.08 -22.22 18.02
C PHE A 8 -10.72 -20.85 17.45
N GLY A 9 -9.66 -20.20 17.94
CA GLY A 9 -9.23 -18.88 17.48
C GLY A 9 -8.87 -18.85 15.98
N PHE A 10 -8.29 -19.93 15.46
CA PHE A 10 -7.92 -20.07 14.05
C PHE A 10 -9.15 -19.96 13.12
N ILE A 11 -10.33 -20.43 13.53
CA ILE A 11 -11.56 -20.29 12.75
C ILE A 11 -11.91 -18.81 12.61
N LYS A 12 -11.86 -18.05 13.72
CA LYS A 12 -12.09 -16.61 13.71
C LYS A 12 -11.04 -15.86 12.88
N PHE A 13 -9.79 -16.31 12.90
CA PHE A 13 -8.72 -15.75 12.07
C PHE A 13 -8.99 -15.96 10.57
N LEU A 14 -9.16 -17.22 10.15
CA LEU A 14 -9.35 -17.57 8.74
C LEU A 14 -10.63 -16.97 8.15
N THR A 15 -11.73 -16.94 8.92
CA THR A 15 -12.96 -16.26 8.50
C THR A 15 -12.81 -14.74 8.48
N GLY A 16 -11.98 -14.17 9.35
CA GLY A 16 -11.62 -12.75 9.35
C GLY A 16 -10.78 -12.34 8.13
N LEU A 17 -9.83 -13.18 7.70
CA LEU A 17 -9.00 -12.92 6.51
C LEU A 17 -9.83 -12.73 5.23
N LYS A 18 -10.96 -13.43 5.13
CA LYS A 18 -11.89 -13.30 4.00
C LYS A 18 -12.63 -11.95 3.97
N LYS A 19 -12.67 -11.23 5.09
CA LYS A 19 -13.30 -9.91 5.20
C LYS A 19 -12.38 -8.76 4.74
N ILE A 20 -11.11 -9.04 4.49
CA ILE A 20 -10.15 -8.05 4.01
C ILE A 20 -10.42 -7.80 2.53
N ASP A 21 -10.90 -6.59 2.22
CA ASP A 21 -11.26 -6.14 0.88
C ASP A 21 -10.40 -4.97 0.38
N GLY A 22 -9.41 -4.54 1.17
CA GLY A 22 -8.49 -3.47 0.83
C GLY A 22 -7.04 -3.92 0.84
N LEU A 23 -6.25 -3.36 -0.06
CA LEU A 23 -4.79 -3.48 -0.07
C LEU A 23 -4.14 -2.15 0.31
N ARG A 24 -2.93 -2.22 0.88
CA ARG A 24 -2.07 -1.06 1.12
C ARG A 24 -0.66 -1.39 0.67
N LEU A 25 -0.13 -0.61 -0.28
CA LEU A 25 1.27 -0.64 -0.65
C LEU A 25 2.07 0.12 0.42
N LEU A 26 2.64 -0.61 1.37
CA LEU A 26 3.39 -0.03 2.48
C LEU A 26 4.67 0.68 2.02
N ALA A 27 5.44 0.03 1.17
CA ALA A 27 6.68 0.56 0.62
C ALA A 27 6.97 -0.04 -0.75
N LEU A 28 7.54 0.76 -1.64
CA LEU A 28 8.10 0.32 -2.90
C LEU A 28 9.34 1.14 -3.21
N GLY A 29 10.41 0.48 -3.64
CA GLY A 29 11.67 1.13 -3.92
C GLY A 29 12.41 0.46 -5.05
N ILE A 30 13.09 1.27 -5.86
CA ILE A 30 13.99 0.80 -6.91
C ILE A 30 15.38 1.33 -6.61
N LYS A 31 16.35 0.43 -6.63
CA LYS A 31 17.78 0.75 -6.49
C LYS A 31 18.17 1.80 -7.54
N LYS A 32 18.92 2.82 -7.12
CA LYS A 32 19.19 4.04 -7.93
C LYS A 32 19.63 3.75 -9.38
N GLY A 33 20.51 2.77 -9.60
CA GLY A 33 20.99 2.39 -10.95
C GLY A 33 19.98 1.68 -11.86
N TYR A 34 18.81 1.32 -11.33
CA TYR A 34 17.73 0.62 -12.04
C TYR A 34 16.47 1.49 -12.23
N ARG A 35 16.48 2.73 -11.74
CA ARG A 35 15.36 3.67 -11.92
C ARG A 35 15.27 4.11 -13.39
N ARG A 36 14.06 4.47 -13.85
CA ARG A 36 13.77 4.93 -15.23
C ARG A 36 14.11 3.90 -16.32
N LYS A 37 14.16 2.61 -15.96
CA LYS A 37 14.35 1.48 -16.88
C LYS A 37 13.09 0.61 -17.01
N GLY A 38 11.95 1.07 -16.49
CA GLY A 38 10.68 0.34 -16.52
C GLY A 38 10.49 -0.71 -15.42
N ALA A 39 11.46 -0.87 -14.52
CA ALA A 39 11.35 -1.82 -13.40
C ALA A 39 10.16 -1.49 -12.47
N ASP A 40 9.87 -0.22 -12.26
CA ASP A 40 8.70 0.31 -11.56
C ASP A 40 7.41 -0.12 -12.24
N SER A 41 7.32 0.08 -13.55
CA SER A 41 6.14 -0.30 -14.33
C SER A 41 5.84 -1.79 -14.26
N LEU A 42 6.88 -2.64 -14.31
CA LEU A 42 6.72 -4.09 -14.14
C LEU A 42 6.22 -4.44 -12.75
N LEU A 43 6.78 -3.84 -11.70
CA LEU A 43 6.33 -4.06 -10.32
C LEU A 43 4.85 -3.68 -10.15
N TYR A 44 4.45 -2.49 -10.63
CA TYR A 44 3.05 -2.08 -10.58
C TYR A 44 2.14 -3.03 -11.36
N TYR A 45 2.53 -3.41 -12.56
CA TYR A 45 1.75 -4.31 -13.41
C TYR A 45 1.50 -5.66 -12.75
N HIS A 46 2.55 -6.31 -12.25
CA HIS A 46 2.41 -7.61 -11.58
C HIS A 46 1.58 -7.50 -10.29
N MET A 47 1.83 -6.47 -9.47
CA MET A 47 1.04 -6.23 -8.27
C MET A 47 -0.45 -6.03 -8.57
N MET A 48 -0.78 -5.22 -9.58
CA MET A 48 -2.17 -5.00 -9.99
C MET A 48 -2.79 -6.26 -10.59
N LYS A 49 -2.07 -6.96 -11.46
CA LYS A 49 -2.52 -8.21 -12.07
C LYS A 49 -2.86 -9.26 -11.01
N ASP A 50 -1.98 -9.46 -10.04
CA ASP A 50 -2.16 -10.44 -8.98
C ASP A 50 -3.31 -10.03 -8.04
N ALA A 51 -3.41 -8.75 -7.69
CA ALA A 51 -4.52 -8.22 -6.88
C ALA A 51 -5.88 -8.41 -7.57
N ILE A 52 -5.96 -8.16 -8.87
CA ILE A 52 -7.17 -8.37 -9.68
C ILE A 52 -7.51 -9.86 -9.77
N ALA A 53 -6.51 -10.72 -10.01
CA ALA A 53 -6.69 -12.16 -10.10
C ALA A 53 -7.25 -12.78 -8.81
N MET A 54 -6.91 -12.21 -7.63
CA MET A 54 -7.48 -12.64 -6.35
C MET A 54 -8.98 -12.30 -6.19
N ASN A 55 -9.53 -11.42 -7.03
CA ASN A 55 -10.96 -11.08 -7.14
C ASN A 55 -11.70 -10.84 -5.81
N ARG A 56 -11.01 -10.24 -4.83
CA ARG A 56 -11.58 -9.94 -3.49
C ARG A 56 -11.30 -8.53 -3.00
N PHE A 57 -10.37 -7.83 -3.64
CA PHE A 57 -9.98 -6.49 -3.25
C PHE A 57 -10.77 -5.45 -4.05
N ARG A 58 -11.37 -4.50 -3.34
CA ARG A 58 -12.17 -3.41 -3.89
C ARG A 58 -11.35 -2.15 -4.12
N TYR A 59 -10.27 -1.95 -3.38
CA TYR A 59 -9.41 -0.77 -3.49
C TYR A 59 -7.97 -1.08 -3.09
N CYS A 60 -7.06 -0.22 -3.54
CA CYS A 60 -5.65 -0.24 -3.17
C CYS A 60 -5.17 1.15 -2.74
N GLU A 61 -4.63 1.16 -1.53
CA GLU A 61 -3.83 2.16 -0.84
C GLU A 61 -2.40 2.38 -1.34
N VAL A 62 -1.87 3.60 -1.49
CA VAL A 62 -0.43 3.83 -1.79
C VAL A 62 0.32 4.45 -0.61
N SER A 63 -0.14 4.21 0.63
CA SER A 63 0.46 4.74 1.86
C SER A 63 0.73 6.25 1.77
N TRP A 64 1.77 6.74 2.46
CA TRP A 64 2.18 8.14 2.43
C TRP A 64 3.17 8.40 1.31
N LEU A 65 2.82 9.36 0.45
CA LEU A 65 3.71 9.89 -0.57
C LEU A 65 4.14 11.29 -0.15
N LEU A 66 5.45 11.55 -0.16
CA LEU A 66 5.97 12.92 0.01
C LEU A 66 5.48 13.80 -1.14
N GLU A 67 5.09 15.03 -0.82
CA GLU A 67 4.45 15.98 -1.76
C GLU A 67 5.36 16.38 -2.93
N ASP A 68 6.68 16.27 -2.75
CA ASP A 68 7.72 16.53 -3.73
C ASP A 68 8.17 15.28 -4.52
N ASN A 69 7.63 14.10 -4.20
CA ASN A 69 7.94 12.87 -4.93
C ASN A 69 7.10 12.76 -6.22
N TYR A 70 7.37 13.65 -7.16
CA TYR A 70 6.59 13.77 -8.41
C TYR A 70 6.64 12.52 -9.29
N LEU A 71 7.63 11.64 -9.13
CA LEU A 71 7.71 10.38 -9.88
C LEU A 71 6.59 9.43 -9.45
N ILE A 72 6.50 9.13 -8.14
CA ILE A 72 5.48 8.22 -7.63
C ILE A 72 4.09 8.86 -7.66
N ILE A 73 3.97 10.17 -7.43
CA ILE A 73 2.67 10.86 -7.51
C ILE A 73 2.09 10.76 -8.93
N ARG A 74 2.91 10.97 -9.97
CA ARG A 74 2.46 10.84 -11.36
C ARG A 74 2.12 9.40 -11.71
N ALA A 75 2.93 8.43 -11.30
CA ALA A 75 2.64 7.01 -11.50
C ALA A 75 1.30 6.61 -10.84
N THR A 76 1.06 7.01 -9.60
CA THR A 76 -0.20 6.76 -8.88
C THR A 76 -1.40 7.36 -9.60
N LYS A 77 -1.31 8.62 -10.07
CA LYS A 77 -2.39 9.26 -10.84
C LYS A 77 -2.64 8.56 -12.17
N PHE A 78 -1.57 8.17 -12.88
CA PHE A 78 -1.67 7.43 -14.15
C PHE A 78 -2.40 6.09 -13.98
N MET A 79 -2.21 5.40 -12.86
CA MET A 79 -2.92 4.15 -12.53
C MET A 79 -4.36 4.37 -12.01
N GLY A 80 -4.90 5.59 -12.07
CA GLY A 80 -6.26 5.91 -11.60
C GLY A 80 -6.37 6.24 -10.11
N GLY A 81 -5.25 6.40 -9.41
CA GLY A 81 -5.22 6.79 -8.01
C GLY A 81 -5.75 8.20 -7.79
N LYS A 82 -6.55 8.37 -6.72
CA LYS A 82 -7.13 9.66 -6.32
C LYS A 82 -6.55 10.08 -4.97
N GLN A 83 -6.13 11.34 -4.87
CA GLN A 83 -5.70 11.91 -3.59
C GLN A 83 -6.93 12.07 -2.70
N TYR A 84 -6.98 11.31 -1.59
CA TYR A 84 -8.11 11.32 -0.66
C TYR A 84 -7.80 12.03 0.66
N LYS A 85 -6.53 12.18 1.01
CA LYS A 85 -6.08 12.80 2.26
C LYS A 85 -4.70 13.41 2.09
N THR A 86 -4.48 14.51 2.81
CA THR A 86 -3.18 15.17 2.94
C THR A 86 -2.80 15.21 4.40
N TYR A 87 -1.66 14.63 4.75
CA TYR A 87 -1.08 14.70 6.09
C TYR A 87 -0.02 15.81 6.13
N ARG A 88 0.08 16.49 7.28
CA ARG A 88 1.13 17.47 7.56
C ARG A 88 1.82 17.05 8.85
N VAL A 89 3.15 16.98 8.80
CA VAL A 89 3.96 16.65 9.97
C VAL A 89 4.46 17.96 10.56
N TYR A 90 4.17 18.20 11.83
CA TYR A 90 4.64 19.35 12.58
C TYR A 90 5.66 18.88 13.60
N GLN A 91 6.71 19.67 13.78
CA GLN A 91 7.72 19.43 14.81
C GLN A 91 7.85 20.71 15.65
N LYS A 92 7.93 20.55 16.96
CA LYS A 92 8.22 21.62 17.92
C LYS A 92 9.31 21.11 18.86
N SER A 93 10.37 21.90 19.06
CA SER A 93 11.31 21.59 20.13
C SER A 93 10.63 21.82 21.47
N LEU A 94 10.70 20.83 22.38
CA LEU A 94 10.12 20.95 23.72
C LEU A 94 11.12 21.54 24.73
N ILE A 95 12.38 21.72 24.32
CA ILE A 95 13.48 22.24 25.12
C ILE A 95 14.32 23.10 24.16
N ASP A 96 14.79 24.27 24.63
CA ASP A 96 15.74 25.12 23.90
C ASP A 96 17.11 24.46 23.74
#